data_AF-A0A2S9AIB0-F1
#
_entry.id   AF-A0A2S9AIB0-F1
#
_cell.length_a   1.000
_cell.length_b   1.000
_cell.length_c   1.000
_cell.angle_alpha   90.00
_cell.angle_beta   90.00
_cell.angle_gamma   90.00
#
_symmetry.space_group_name_H-M   'P 1'
#
loop_
_entity.id
_entity.type
_entity.pdbx_description
1 polymer ?
#
loop_
_entity_poly.entity_id
_entity_poly.type
_entity_poly.pdbx_seq_one_letter_code
_entity_poly.pdbx_strand_id
1 'polypeptide(L)'
;MTDPALAPRNAFVGVLVVWVTAFLATIAIGIFVPEEWRVPWLLVAFGGVVLLSFAVQLWYGRTQGFIFRVASSVTGGLLLMGIISVGFGLAALIPA
;
A
#
# COMPACT_ATOMS: atom_id res chain seq x y z
N MET A 1 7.38 -20.35 -32.99
CA MET A 1 7.31 -21.29 -31.85
C MET A 1 6.65 -20.56 -30.70
N THR A 2 5.42 -20.95 -30.34
CA THR A 2 4.74 -20.47 -29.13
C THR A 2 5.29 -21.28 -27.97
N ASP A 3 6.22 -20.69 -27.22
CA ASP A 3 6.63 -21.22 -25.93
C ASP A 3 5.37 -21.48 -25.08
N PRO A 4 5.22 -22.63 -24.41
CA PRO A 4 4.08 -22.86 -23.54
C PRO A 4 4.05 -21.74 -22.50
N ALA A 5 2.91 -21.09 -22.32
CA ALA A 5 2.76 -20.08 -21.30
C ALA A 5 3.09 -20.70 -19.93
N LEU A 6 4.32 -20.46 -19.45
CA LEU A 6 4.72 -20.68 -18.05
C LEU A 6 3.57 -20.17 -17.18
N ALA A 7 3.12 -20.99 -16.22
CA ALA A 7 1.87 -20.81 -15.47
C ALA A 7 1.54 -19.33 -15.20
N PRO A 8 0.30 -18.86 -15.47
CA PRO A 8 -0.03 -17.46 -15.41
C PRO A 8 0.36 -16.88 -14.05
N ARG A 9 1.45 -16.11 -14.03
CA ARG A 9 1.92 -15.38 -12.85
C ARG A 9 0.78 -14.50 -12.35
N ASN A 10 0.34 -14.77 -11.12
CA ASN A 10 -0.86 -14.16 -10.56
C ASN A 10 -0.69 -12.64 -10.48
N ALA A 11 -1.37 -11.91 -11.36
CA ALA A 11 -1.28 -10.46 -11.47
C ALA A 11 -1.70 -9.70 -10.19
N PHE A 12 -2.39 -10.38 -9.26
CA PHE A 12 -2.79 -9.85 -7.96
C PHE A 12 -1.67 -9.84 -6.92
N VAL A 13 -0.57 -10.57 -7.13
CA VAL A 13 0.59 -10.53 -6.22
C VAL A 13 1.14 -9.11 -6.11
N GLY A 14 1.14 -8.34 -7.20
CA GLY A 14 1.55 -6.93 -7.16
C GLY A 14 0.67 -6.07 -6.26
N VAL A 15 -0.63 -6.32 -6.22
CA VAL A 15 -1.57 -5.61 -5.33
C VAL A 15 -1.24 -5.90 -3.87
N LEU A 16 -1.02 -7.19 -3.55
CA LEU A 16 -0.68 -7.63 -2.20
C LEU A 16 0.65 -7.00 -1.72
N VAL A 17 1.66 -6.91 -2.60
CA VAL A 17 2.94 -6.27 -2.28
C VAL A 17 2.74 -4.81 -1.89
N VAL A 18 1.90 -4.06 -2.62
CA VAL A 18 1.60 -2.66 -2.31
C VAL A 18 0.89 -2.55 -0.96
N TRP A 19 -0.06 -3.45 -0.67
CA TRP A 19 -0.79 -3.47 0.60
C TRP A 19 0.13 -3.75 1.79
N VAL A 20 1.00 -4.76 1.68
CA VAL A 20 1.99 -5.07 2.72
C VAL A 20 2.92 -3.88 2.95
N THR A 21 3.35 -3.20 1.88
CA THR A 21 4.22 -2.03 2.01
C THR A 21 3.50 -0.86 2.70
N ALA A 22 2.25 -0.58 2.34
CA ALA A 22 1.44 0.44 2.98
C ALA A 22 1.22 0.13 4.48
N PHE A 23 0.89 -1.12 4.80
CA PHE A 23 0.73 -1.59 6.17
C PHE A 23 1.99 -1.35 7.00
N LEU A 24 3.15 -1.82 6.51
CA LEU A 24 4.43 -1.68 7.21
C LEU A 24 4.83 -0.20 7.37
N ALA A 25 4.60 0.62 6.35
CA ALA A 25 4.89 2.06 6.42
C ALA A 25 4.04 2.76 7.48
N THR A 26 2.73 2.47 7.55
CA THR A 26 1.86 3.07 8.57
C THR A 26 2.21 2.62 9.98
N ILE A 27 2.53 1.33 10.17
CA ILE A 27 2.97 0.82 11.48
C ILE A 27 4.29 1.49 11.89
N ALA A 28 5.26 1.59 10.99
CA ALA A 28 6.52 2.27 11.26
C ALA A 28 6.29 3.75 11.63
N ILE A 29 5.41 4.46 10.92
CA ILE A 29 5.09 5.85 11.25
C ILE A 29 4.43 5.96 12.62
N GLY A 30 3.44 5.11 12.92
CA GLY A 30 2.75 5.15 14.21
C GLY A 30 3.68 4.88 15.40
N ILE A 31 4.68 4.01 15.22
CA ILE A 31 5.63 3.63 16.28
C ILE A 31 6.77 4.66 16.42
N PHE A 32 7.39 5.08 15.32
CA PHE A 32 8.64 5.84 15.35
C PHE A 32 8.47 7.35 15.20
N VAL A 33 7.32 7.83 14.71
CA VAL A 33 7.12 9.27 14.44
C VAL A 33 6.35 9.94 15.58
N PRO A 34 6.83 11.08 16.10
CA PRO A 34 6.10 11.89 17.08
C PRO A 34 4.73 12.31 16.56
N GLU A 35 3.74 12.41 17.45
CA GLU A 35 2.33 12.61 17.09
C GLU A 35 2.08 13.82 16.19
N GLU A 36 2.73 14.94 16.48
CA GLU A 36 2.70 16.19 15.69
C GLU A 36 3.12 16.01 14.21
N TRP A 37 3.99 15.04 13.92
CA TRP A 37 4.51 14.79 12.57
C TRP A 37 3.88 13.59 11.88
N ARG A 38 3.02 12.81 12.54
CA ARG A 38 2.44 11.59 11.96
C ARG A 38 1.65 11.88 10.70
N VAL A 39 0.77 12.89 10.70
CA VAL A 39 -0.08 13.20 9.54
C VAL A 39 0.75 13.59 8.30
N PRO A 40 1.72 14.53 8.37
CA PRO A 40 2.61 14.81 7.25
C PRO A 40 3.32 13.56 6.71
N TRP A 41 3.87 12.71 7.58
CA TRP A 41 4.56 11.49 7.16
C TRP A 41 3.62 10.44 6.57
N LEU A 42 2.38 10.33 7.05
CA LEU A 42 1.35 9.47 6.44
C LEU A 42 1.00 9.93 5.02
N LEU A 43 0.92 11.24 4.77
CA LEU A 43 0.69 11.78 3.42
C LEU A 43 1.87 11.48 2.49
N VAL A 44 3.11 11.66 2.97
CA VAL A 44 4.32 11.31 2.21
C VAL A 44 4.34 9.82 1.88
N ALA A 45 4.08 8.97 2.87
CA ALA A 45 4.00 7.52 2.68
C ALA A 45 2.90 7.14 1.69
N PHE A 46 1.73 7.78 1.75
CA PHE A 46 0.65 7.53 0.80
C PHE A 46 1.05 7.92 -0.63
N GLY A 47 1.70 9.06 -0.81
CA GLY A 47 2.29 9.44 -2.10
C GLY A 47 3.29 8.40 -2.61
N GLY A 48 4.15 7.88 -1.72
CA GLY A 48 5.06 6.78 -2.02
C GLY A 48 4.34 5.49 -2.42
N VAL A 49 3.26 5.12 -1.74
CA VAL A 49 2.42 3.95 -2.05
C VAL A 49 1.75 4.08 -3.42
N VAL A 50 1.29 5.28 -3.79
CA VAL A 50 0.75 5.55 -5.12
C VAL A 50 1.82 5.31 -6.19
N LEU A 51 3.01 5.89 -6.04
CA LEU A 51 4.11 5.70 -7.00
C LEU A 51 4.57 4.24 -7.07
N LEU A 52 4.67 3.56 -5.92
CA LEU A 52 4.99 2.15 -5.82
C LEU A 52 3.96 1.29 -6.56
N SER A 53 2.68 1.62 -6.43
CA SER A 53 1.61 0.95 -7.18
C SER A 53 1.89 1.03 -8.68
N PHE A 54 2.15 2.22 -9.23
CA PHE A 54 2.50 2.32 -10.65
C PHE A 54 3.73 1.47 -11.00
N ALA A 55 4.82 1.57 -10.23
CA ALA A 55 6.05 0.83 -10.49
C ALA A 55 5.84 -0.70 -10.49
N VAL A 56 5.20 -1.24 -9.46
CA VAL A 56 4.95 -2.69 -9.30
C VAL A 56 4.00 -3.20 -10.39
N GLN A 57 2.94 -2.45 -10.67
CA GLN A 57 1.94 -2.89 -11.64
C GLN A 57 2.46 -2.79 -13.08
N LEU A 58 3.37 -1.86 -13.38
CA LEU A 58 4.07 -1.73 -14.68
C LEU A 58 5.12 -2.84 -14.86
N TRP A 59 5.88 -3.18 -13.82
CA TRP A 59 6.89 -4.25 -13.86
C TRP A 59 6.31 -5.61 -14.28
N TYR A 60 5.05 -5.88 -13.93
CA TYR A 60 4.35 -7.10 -14.33
C TYR A 60 4.07 -7.21 -15.84
N GLY A 61 4.19 -6.12 -16.62
CA GLY A 61 4.16 -6.14 -18.08
C GLY A 61 2.81 -6.53 -18.70
N ARG A 62 1.70 -6.41 -17.96
CA ARG A 62 0.33 -6.73 -18.44
C ARG A 62 -0.52 -5.46 -18.46
N THR A 63 -0.97 -5.06 -19.65
CA THR A 63 -1.84 -3.88 -19.84
C THR A 63 -3.29 -4.14 -19.43
N GLN A 64 -3.76 -5.39 -19.56
CA GLN A 64 -5.11 -5.80 -19.18
C GLN A 64 -5.32 -5.63 -17.67
N GLY A 65 -6.35 -4.87 -17.30
CA GLY A 65 -6.70 -4.60 -15.89
C GLY A 65 -5.68 -3.75 -15.13
N PHE A 66 -4.74 -3.08 -15.81
CA PHE A 66 -3.72 -2.24 -15.17
C PHE A 66 -4.35 -1.16 -14.26
N ILE A 67 -5.28 -0.38 -14.81
CA ILE A 67 -5.97 0.69 -14.06
C ILE A 67 -6.69 0.11 -12.84
N PHE A 68 -7.39 -1.01 -13.01
CA PHE A 68 -8.11 -1.67 -11.91
C PHE A 68 -7.16 -2.15 -10.80
N ARG A 69 -6.01 -2.73 -11.17
CA ARG A 69 -4.97 -3.15 -10.21
C ARG A 69 -4.33 -1.97 -9.49
N VAL A 70 -4.03 -0.89 -10.20
CA VAL A 70 -3.50 0.34 -9.59
C VAL A 70 -4.52 0.95 -8.64
N ALA A 71 -5.78 1.10 -9.08
CA ALA A 71 -6.86 1.65 -8.27
C ALA A 71 -7.12 0.79 -7.02
N SER A 72 -7.22 -0.53 -7.15
CA SER A 72 -7.39 -1.43 -6.00
C SER A 72 -6.19 -1.41 -5.04
N SER A 73 -4.97 -1.24 -5.54
CA SER A 73 -3.77 -1.09 -4.72
C SER A 73 -3.79 0.23 -3.93
N VAL A 74 -4.11 1.34 -4.58
CA VAL A 74 -4.13 2.67 -3.97
C VAL A 74 -5.30 2.79 -2.97
N THR A 75 -6.51 2.40 -3.37
CA THR A 75 -7.68 2.43 -2.50
C THR A 75 -7.52 1.48 -1.31
N GLY A 76 -7.04 0.26 -1.55
CA GLY A 76 -6.76 -0.69 -0.47
C GLY A 76 -5.65 -0.22 0.47
N GLY A 77 -4.59 0.38 -0.08
CA GLY A 77 -3.55 1.05 0.70
C GLY A 77 -4.13 2.14 1.59
N LEU A 78 -4.89 3.10 1.01
CA LEU A 78 -5.53 4.17 1.77
C LEU A 78 -6.42 3.64 2.89
N LEU A 79 -7.23 2.61 2.61
CA LEU A 79 -8.08 1.96 3.60
C LEU A 79 -7.28 1.34 4.75
N LEU A 80 -6.22 0.58 4.43
CA LEU A 80 -5.33 0.01 5.45
C LEU A 80 -4.71 1.10 6.32
N MET A 81 -4.13 2.12 5.69
CA MET A 81 -3.49 3.23 6.39
C MET A 81 -4.49 3.93 7.33
N GLY A 82 -5.72 4.18 6.85
CA GLY A 82 -6.79 4.78 7.64
C GLY A 82 -7.22 3.93 8.85
N ILE A 83 -7.48 2.64 8.63
CA ILE A 83 -7.88 1.71 9.70
C ILE A 83 -6.81 1.61 10.79
N ILE A 84 -5.54 1.48 10.39
CA ILE A 84 -4.43 1.42 11.34
C ILE A 84 -4.31 2.75 12.11
N SER A 85 -4.48 3.88 11.41
CA SER A 85 -4.43 5.21 12.04
C SER A 85 -5.54 5.40 13.08
N VAL A 86 -6.75 4.86 12.84
CA VAL A 86 -7.81 4.83 13.85
C VAL A 86 -7.38 4.06 15.10
N GLY A 87 -6.71 2.91 14.93
CA GLY A 87 -6.17 2.14 16.05
C GLY A 87 -5.18 2.95 16.90
N PHE A 88 -4.23 3.64 16.26
CA PHE A 88 -3.30 4.53 16.97
C PHE A 88 -4.01 5.72 17.64
N GLY A 89 -4.99 6.32 16.95
CA GLY A 89 -5.78 7.43 17.50
C GLY A 89 -6.59 7.01 18.73
N LEU A 90 -7.20 5.83 18.71
CA LEU A 90 -7.93 5.28 19.86
C LEU A 90 -6.98 4.94 21.03
N ALA A 91 -5.81 4.37 20.73
CA ALA A 91 -4.81 4.06 21.75
C ALA A 91 -4.30 5.33 22.47
N ALA A 92 -4.20 6.46 21.76
CA ALA A 92 -3.80 7.73 22.34
C ALA A 92 -4.81 8.30 23.36
N LEU A 93 -6.07 7.82 23.36
CA LEU A 93 -7.09 8.26 24.31
C LEU A 93 -6.99 7.55 25.67
N ILE A 94 -6.22 6.46 25.76
CA ILE A 94 -6.05 5.70 27.00
C ILE A 94 -4.87 6.32 27.77
N PRO A 95 -5.11 6.94 28.95
CA PRO A 95 -4.02 7.40 29.80
C PRO A 95 -3.18 6.20 30.28
N ALA A 96 -1.86 6.35 30.22
CA ALA A 96 -0.89 5.33 30.61
C ALA A 96 -0.92 5.00 32.10
#